data_AF-A0A1X4JII9-F1
#
_entry.id   AF-A0A1X4JII9-F1
#
_cell.length_a   1.000
_cell.length_b   1.000
_cell.length_c   1.000
_cell.angle_alpha   90.00
_cell.angle_beta   90.00
_cell.angle_gamma   90.00
#
_symmetry.space_group_name_H-M   'P 1'
#
loop_
_entity.id
_entity.type
_entity.pdbx_description
1 polymer ?
#
loop_
_entity_poly.entity_id
_entity_poly.type
_entity_poly.pdbx_seq_one_letter_code
_entity_poly.pdbx_strand_id
1 'polypeptide(L)'
;MSKGFIAGVATALVVVAVGGAGAYAVVQHQSQQKALQTEQAKTRSMSAKLASAQVKQSSAKTQTSQTVASSASVASSASSSSRQSPNDIFDNLPQKTQLALIITAAWNDGNPYMNTHYGVYMGTANKIVIYDYGEGAGGWPDHVARFVDNHDGSFTVAWPHTTTDNASANSDNTTWQDHSTITKADMLARFYATDAEKATVTAVEEELDLSTINKAFDLLPA
;
A
#
# COMPACT_ATOMS: atom_id res chain seq x y z
N MET A 1 -36.98 26.72 70.05
CA MET A 1 -36.73 25.44 69.34
C MET A 1 -35.92 25.79 68.08
N SER A 2 -34.58 25.85 68.21
CA SER A 2 -33.58 24.98 67.51
C SER A 2 -33.80 24.87 66.00
N LYS A 3 -33.16 25.67 65.12
CA LYS A 3 -31.75 25.64 64.63
C LYS A 3 -31.28 24.28 64.09
N GLY A 4 -30.85 24.24 62.83
CA GLY A 4 -29.99 23.21 62.22
C GLY A 4 -30.28 23.01 60.72
N PHE A 5 -29.59 23.72 59.82
CA PHE A 5 -28.41 23.25 59.05
C PHE A 5 -28.80 22.62 57.70
N ILE A 6 -28.84 23.44 56.64
CA ILE A 6 -28.75 22.97 55.25
C ILE A 6 -27.40 23.45 54.73
N ALA A 7 -26.48 22.51 54.63
CA ALA A 7 -25.16 22.69 54.06
C ALA A 7 -25.29 23.10 52.58
N GLY A 8 -24.60 24.16 52.21
CA GLY A 8 -24.47 24.60 50.83
C GLY A 8 -23.66 23.59 50.02
N VAL A 9 -24.20 23.20 48.87
CA VAL A 9 -23.42 22.70 47.74
C VAL A 9 -23.65 23.70 46.62
N ALA A 10 -22.68 24.59 46.44
CA ALA A 10 -22.64 25.46 45.28
C ALA A 10 -22.26 24.60 44.07
N THR A 11 -23.26 24.21 43.28
CA THR A 11 -23.04 23.56 41.99
C THR A 11 -22.42 24.57 41.04
N ALA A 12 -21.11 24.49 40.84
CA ALA A 12 -20.43 25.19 39.77
C ALA A 12 -20.86 24.56 38.43
N LEU A 13 -21.76 25.23 37.72
CA LEU A 13 -22.03 24.96 36.30
C LEU A 13 -20.80 25.41 35.50
N VAL A 14 -19.90 24.48 35.22
CA VAL A 14 -18.90 24.66 34.17
C VAL A 14 -19.63 24.54 32.85
N VAL A 15 -19.93 25.68 32.23
CA VAL A 15 -20.32 25.75 30.82
C VAL A 15 -19.06 25.44 30.02
N VAL A 16 -18.89 24.17 29.65
CA VAL A 16 -17.95 23.82 28.57
C VAL A 16 -18.62 24.31 27.28
N ALA A 17 -18.08 25.38 26.72
CA ALA A 17 -18.43 25.82 25.38
C ALA A 17 -18.07 24.69 24.40
N VAL A 18 -19.08 23.94 23.95
CA VAL A 18 -18.96 23.03 22.80
C VAL A 18 -18.88 23.90 21.55
N GLY A 19 -17.67 24.34 21.23
CA GLY A 19 -17.37 24.97 19.96
C GLY A 19 -17.31 23.93 18.85
N GLY A 20 -18.26 23.98 17.91
CA GLY A 20 -17.98 23.64 16.52
C GLY A 20 -18.29 22.22 16.04
N ALA A 21 -19.45 21.65 16.36
CA ALA A 21 -20.01 20.52 15.62
C ALA A 21 -21.04 21.02 14.59
N GLY A 22 -20.59 21.47 13.42
CA GLY A 22 -21.51 22.02 12.41
C GLY A 22 -21.05 22.08 10.95
N ALA A 23 -19.84 21.65 10.60
CA ALA A 23 -19.33 21.78 9.22
C ALA A 23 -18.87 20.48 8.54
N TYR A 24 -18.76 19.36 9.27
CA TYR A 24 -18.10 18.15 8.73
C TYR A 24 -19.04 17.11 8.08
N ALA A 25 -20.36 17.23 8.24
CA ALA A 25 -21.30 16.24 7.70
C ALA A 25 -21.68 16.47 6.22
N VAL A 26 -21.53 17.68 5.68
CA VAL A 26 -21.97 18.00 4.30
C VAL A 26 -20.89 17.65 3.25
N VAL A 27 -19.61 17.63 3.64
CA VAL A 27 -18.49 17.36 2.71
C VAL A 27 -18.32 15.87 2.42
N GLN A 28 -18.71 14.99 3.34
CA GLN A 28 -18.59 13.54 3.15
C GLN A 28 -19.64 12.98 2.15
N HIS A 29 -20.83 13.59 2.07
CA HIS A 29 -21.84 13.17 1.10
C HIS A 29 -21.54 13.63 -0.34
N GLN A 30 -20.82 14.74 -0.50
CA GLN A 30 -20.48 15.27 -1.83
C GLN A 30 -19.28 14.56 -2.47
N SER A 31 -18.36 14.05 -1.65
CA SER A 31 -17.19 13.26 -2.11
C SER A 31 -17.59 11.86 -2.59
N GLN A 32 -18.55 11.20 -1.95
CA GLN A 32 -19.04 9.89 -2.41
C GLN A 32 -19.77 9.95 -3.76
N GLN A 33 -20.52 11.04 -4.04
CA GLN A 33 -21.17 11.20 -5.34
C GLN A 33 -20.20 11.50 -6.49
N LYS A 34 -19.08 12.21 -6.23
CA LYS A 34 -18.01 12.41 -7.21
C LYS A 34 -17.22 11.13 -7.49
N ALA A 35 -16.99 10.28 -6.49
CA ALA A 35 -16.31 9.00 -6.67
C ALA A 35 -17.12 8.05 -7.57
N LEU A 36 -18.44 7.95 -7.36
CA LEU A 36 -19.32 7.12 -8.18
C LEU A 36 -19.44 7.59 -9.64
N GLN A 37 -19.42 8.90 -9.90
CA GLN A 37 -19.41 9.43 -11.28
C GLN A 37 -18.06 9.23 -11.99
N THR A 38 -16.96 9.22 -11.25
CA THR A 38 -15.61 9.01 -11.81
C THR A 38 -15.39 7.55 -12.19
N GLU A 39 -15.89 6.61 -11.39
CA GLU A 39 -15.91 5.16 -11.70
C GLU A 39 -16.73 4.85 -12.96
N GLN A 40 -17.93 5.43 -13.11
CA GLN A 40 -18.79 5.21 -14.29
C GLN A 40 -18.22 5.83 -15.58
N ALA A 41 -17.46 6.93 -15.50
CA ALA A 41 -16.77 7.51 -16.65
C ALA A 41 -15.56 6.65 -17.08
N LYS A 42 -14.89 5.99 -16.14
CA LYS A 42 -13.72 5.12 -16.41
C LYS A 42 -14.13 3.80 -17.07
N THR A 43 -15.29 3.22 -16.71
CA THR A 43 -15.81 2.01 -17.37
C THR A 43 -16.32 2.29 -18.80
N ARG A 44 -16.92 3.46 -19.05
CA ARG A 44 -17.38 3.82 -20.42
C ARG A 44 -16.23 4.08 -21.39
N SER A 45 -15.09 4.60 -20.93
CA SER A 45 -13.93 4.84 -21.81
C SER A 45 -13.19 3.55 -22.20
N MET A 46 -13.26 2.50 -21.37
CA MET A 46 -12.69 1.18 -21.70
C MET A 46 -13.55 0.42 -22.73
N SER A 47 -14.88 0.51 -22.64
CA SER A 47 -15.79 -0.13 -23.61
C SER A 47 -15.73 0.51 -25.00
N ALA A 48 -15.47 1.82 -25.10
CA ALA A 48 -15.28 2.51 -26.38
C ALA A 48 -13.95 2.16 -27.07
N LYS A 49 -12.91 1.85 -26.29
CA LYS A 49 -11.58 1.47 -26.80
C LYS A 49 -11.54 0.00 -27.25
N LEU A 50 -12.38 -0.87 -26.69
CA LEU A 50 -12.56 -2.26 -27.15
C LEU A 50 -13.42 -2.35 -28.42
N ALA A 51 -14.46 -1.51 -28.56
CA ALA A 51 -15.33 -1.49 -29.75
C ALA A 51 -14.66 -0.91 -31.01
N SER A 52 -13.58 -0.14 -30.87
CA SER A 52 -12.85 0.46 -31.99
C SER A 52 -11.67 -0.36 -32.50
N ALA A 53 -11.32 -1.48 -31.83
CA ALA A 53 -10.27 -2.40 -32.26
C ALA A 53 -10.78 -3.56 -33.14
N GLN A 54 -12.10 -3.75 -33.30
CA GLN A 54 -12.70 -4.91 -33.98
C GLN A 54 -13.37 -4.61 -35.33
N VAL A 55 -13.15 -3.42 -35.92
CA VAL A 55 -13.78 -3.03 -37.22
C VAL A 55 -12.77 -2.82 -38.37
N LYS A 56 -11.47 -3.04 -38.18
CA LYS A 56 -10.46 -2.90 -39.25
C LYS A 56 -9.80 -4.21 -39.71
N GLN A 57 -10.54 -5.31 -39.69
CA GLN A 57 -10.08 -6.56 -40.27
C GLN A 57 -11.22 -7.29 -40.97
N SER A 58 -11.60 -6.82 -42.16
CA SER A 58 -12.26 -7.60 -43.22
C SER A 58 -12.53 -6.71 -44.43
N SER A 59 -11.80 -6.95 -45.53
CA SER A 59 -12.20 -6.77 -46.95
C SER A 59 -11.08 -6.17 -47.79
N ALA A 60 -10.32 -7.01 -48.48
CA ALA A 60 -10.00 -6.85 -49.91
C ALA A 60 -9.11 -8.02 -50.36
N LYS A 61 -9.75 -8.99 -51.01
CA LYS A 61 -9.12 -10.03 -51.84
C LYS A 61 -8.87 -9.42 -53.22
N THR A 62 -7.64 -9.46 -53.75
CA THR A 62 -7.36 -9.72 -55.18
C THR A 62 -5.90 -10.16 -55.34
N GLN A 63 -5.75 -11.16 -56.19
CA GLN A 63 -4.60 -12.00 -56.51
C GLN A 63 -3.90 -11.45 -57.76
N THR A 64 -2.58 -11.25 -57.75
CA THR A 64 -1.74 -11.30 -58.97
C THR A 64 -0.26 -11.54 -58.61
N SER A 65 0.42 -12.26 -59.50
CA SER A 65 1.70 -12.95 -59.35
C SER A 65 2.97 -12.08 -59.55
N GLN A 66 4.10 -12.63 -59.06
CA GLN A 66 5.50 -12.45 -59.52
C GLN A 66 6.18 -11.07 -59.35
N THR A 67 7.30 -11.03 -58.59
CA THR A 67 8.70 -11.14 -59.10
C THR A 67 9.71 -10.79 -57.99
N VAL A 68 10.80 -11.54 -57.93
CA VAL A 68 12.00 -11.40 -57.07
C VAL A 68 12.81 -10.13 -57.36
N ALA A 69 13.37 -9.50 -56.32
CA ALA A 69 14.68 -8.84 -56.36
C ALA A 69 15.21 -8.54 -54.95
N SER A 70 16.44 -8.97 -54.71
CA SER A 70 17.24 -8.76 -53.49
C SER A 70 17.66 -7.29 -53.33
N SER A 71 17.58 -6.78 -52.11
CA SER A 71 18.43 -5.67 -51.66
C SER A 71 18.70 -5.80 -50.17
N ALA A 72 19.99 -5.90 -49.85
CA ALA A 72 20.51 -5.98 -48.49
C ALA A 72 20.18 -4.68 -47.73
N SER A 73 19.45 -4.80 -46.63
CA SER A 73 19.34 -3.74 -45.64
C SER A 73 20.43 -3.93 -44.60
N VAL A 74 21.40 -3.02 -44.63
CA VAL A 74 22.36 -2.77 -43.56
C VAL A 74 21.59 -2.60 -42.25
N ALA A 75 21.81 -3.53 -41.32
CA ALA A 75 21.30 -3.44 -39.97
C ALA A 75 22.04 -2.31 -39.26
N SER A 76 21.43 -1.13 -39.25
CA SER A 76 21.77 -0.06 -38.31
C SER A 76 21.69 -0.66 -36.91
N SER A 77 22.84 -0.81 -36.26
CA SER A 77 22.95 -1.17 -34.86
C SER A 77 22.31 -0.04 -34.04
N ALA A 78 20.99 -0.10 -33.88
CA ALA A 78 20.29 0.67 -32.89
C ALA A 78 20.86 0.20 -31.54
N SER A 79 21.70 1.04 -30.94
CA SER A 79 22.14 0.87 -29.57
C SER A 79 20.88 0.81 -28.72
N SER A 80 20.46 -0.40 -28.37
CA SER A 80 19.34 -0.63 -27.49
C SER A 80 19.82 -0.18 -26.11
N SER A 81 19.53 1.07 -25.75
CA SER A 81 19.51 1.48 -24.36
C SER A 81 18.56 0.51 -23.67
N SER A 82 19.12 -0.52 -23.03
CA SER A 82 18.36 -1.54 -22.32
C SER A 82 17.56 -0.80 -21.26
N ARG A 83 16.25 -0.67 -21.48
CA ARG A 83 15.36 -0.15 -20.43
C ARG A 83 15.50 -1.12 -19.25
N GLN A 84 16.07 -0.62 -18.15
CA GLN A 84 16.16 -1.40 -16.91
C GLN A 84 14.77 -1.89 -16.54
N SER A 85 14.65 -3.16 -16.14
CA SER A 85 13.36 -3.68 -15.70
C SER A 85 12.97 -3.03 -14.36
N PRO A 86 11.68 -2.91 -14.03
CA PRO A 86 11.25 -2.42 -12.72
C PRO A 86 11.85 -3.23 -11.56
N ASN A 87 12.05 -4.53 -11.75
CA ASN A 87 12.71 -5.38 -10.76
C ASN A 87 14.16 -4.93 -10.53
N ASP A 88 14.93 -4.71 -11.61
CA ASP A 88 16.31 -4.22 -11.49
C ASP A 88 16.36 -2.84 -10.83
N ILE A 89 15.40 -1.96 -11.11
CA ILE A 89 15.37 -0.62 -10.50
C ILE A 89 15.13 -0.74 -9.00
N PHE A 90 14.14 -1.53 -8.58
CA PHE A 90 13.81 -1.74 -7.18
C PHE A 90 14.98 -2.38 -6.42
N ASP A 91 15.57 -3.44 -6.98
CA ASP A 91 16.64 -4.20 -6.33
C ASP A 91 17.94 -3.41 -6.18
N ASN A 92 18.14 -2.38 -6.99
CA ASN A 92 19.27 -1.46 -6.90
C ASN A 92 19.03 -0.28 -5.94
N LEU A 93 17.84 -0.12 -5.37
CA LEU A 93 17.59 0.90 -4.34
C LEU A 93 18.31 0.54 -3.03
N PRO A 94 18.63 1.52 -2.17
CA PRO A 94 19.07 1.25 -0.80
C PRO A 94 18.05 0.35 -0.06
N GLN A 95 18.52 -0.58 0.76
CA GLN A 95 17.65 -1.53 1.47
C GLN A 95 16.58 -0.82 2.30
N LYS A 96 16.93 0.27 2.98
CA LYS A 96 15.98 1.09 3.74
C LYS A 96 14.86 1.65 2.86
N THR A 97 15.20 2.18 1.68
CA THR A 97 14.21 2.65 0.69
C THR A 97 13.33 1.50 0.16
N GLN A 98 13.90 0.32 -0.11
CA GLN A 98 13.11 -0.86 -0.51
C GLN A 98 12.08 -1.25 0.57
N LEU A 99 12.50 -1.28 1.84
CA LEU A 99 11.63 -1.59 2.98
C LEU A 99 10.55 -0.51 3.16
N ALA A 100 10.90 0.77 3.04
CA ALA A 100 9.94 1.87 3.13
C ALA A 100 8.89 1.81 1.99
N LEU A 101 9.27 1.40 0.78
CA LEU A 101 8.33 1.16 -0.32
C LEU A 101 7.36 0.02 -0.01
N ILE A 102 7.86 -1.09 0.55
CA ILE A 102 7.04 -2.24 0.96
C ILE A 102 6.02 -1.79 2.02
N ILE A 103 6.45 -1.06 3.06
CA ILE A 103 5.57 -0.53 4.10
C ILE A 103 4.50 0.38 3.51
N THR A 104 4.93 1.34 2.68
CA THR A 104 4.01 2.31 2.06
C THR A 104 2.96 1.61 1.22
N ALA A 105 3.32 0.53 0.51
CA ALA A 105 2.40 -0.20 -0.34
C ALA A 105 1.44 -1.13 0.42
N ALA A 106 1.85 -1.63 1.58
CA ALA A 106 1.12 -2.67 2.30
C ALA A 106 0.06 -2.15 3.26
N TRP A 107 0.31 -1.01 3.92
CA TRP A 107 -0.60 -0.48 4.94
C TRP A 107 -1.65 0.47 4.35
N ASN A 108 -2.90 0.28 4.79
CA ASN A 108 -4.02 1.24 4.65
C ASN A 108 -4.17 1.83 3.23
N ASP A 109 -4.22 0.95 2.24
CA ASP A 109 -4.35 1.28 0.81
C ASP A 109 -3.28 2.26 0.29
N GLY A 110 -2.09 2.22 0.88
CA GLY A 110 -1.01 3.14 0.53
C GLY A 110 -0.73 4.27 1.49
N ASN A 111 -1.34 4.25 2.67
CA ASN A 111 -1.27 5.33 3.64
C ASN A 111 -0.68 4.77 4.93
N PRO A 112 0.64 4.52 4.97
CA PRO A 112 1.28 3.94 6.14
C PRO A 112 1.07 4.81 7.38
N TYR A 113 1.21 4.20 8.55
CA TYR A 113 1.25 4.96 9.80
C TYR A 113 2.46 5.90 9.80
N MET A 114 2.26 7.11 10.32
CA MET A 114 3.25 8.19 10.28
C MET A 114 3.56 8.65 11.69
N ASN A 115 4.80 9.08 11.95
CA ASN A 115 5.29 9.42 13.29
C ASN A 115 5.21 8.21 14.25
N THR A 116 5.58 7.04 13.74
CA THR A 116 5.63 5.76 14.46
C THR A 116 7.02 5.14 14.29
N HIS A 117 7.25 3.92 14.77
CA HIS A 117 8.49 3.19 14.55
C HIS A 117 8.24 1.80 13.98
N TYR A 118 9.03 1.44 12.96
CA TYR A 118 8.91 0.18 12.25
C TYR A 118 10.11 -0.73 12.52
N GLY A 119 9.87 -1.83 13.22
CA GLY A 119 10.86 -2.88 13.43
C GLY A 119 10.84 -3.88 12.27
N VAL A 120 12.02 -4.22 11.74
CA VAL A 120 12.15 -5.14 10.59
C VAL A 120 12.81 -6.45 11.03
N TYR A 121 12.24 -7.58 10.62
CA TYR A 121 12.71 -8.93 10.93
C TYR A 121 12.88 -9.73 9.64
N MET A 122 14.12 -10.06 9.28
CA MET A 122 14.48 -10.79 8.06
C MET A 122 15.36 -12.02 8.37
N GLY A 123 15.32 -12.52 9.61
CA GLY A 123 16.08 -13.72 10.01
C GLY A 123 15.58 -15.04 9.38
N THR A 124 14.51 -15.02 8.60
CA THR A 124 13.99 -16.17 7.85
C THR A 124 14.11 -15.92 6.35
N ALA A 125 14.67 -16.87 5.61
CA ALA A 125 14.90 -16.73 4.17
C ALA A 125 13.61 -16.40 3.42
N ASN A 126 13.70 -15.44 2.49
CA ASN A 126 12.60 -14.96 1.63
C ASN A 126 11.43 -14.32 2.39
N LYS A 127 11.59 -14.02 3.68
CA LYS A 127 10.52 -13.44 4.50
C LYS A 127 10.97 -12.16 5.16
N ILE A 128 10.07 -11.19 5.17
CA ILE A 128 10.21 -9.93 5.89
C ILE A 128 8.99 -9.83 6.79
N VAL A 129 9.20 -9.63 8.09
CA VAL A 129 8.13 -9.20 8.98
C VAL A 129 8.40 -7.76 9.37
N ILE A 130 7.40 -6.91 9.26
CA ILE A 130 7.48 -5.51 9.66
C ILE A 130 6.43 -5.28 10.73
N TYR A 131 6.89 -4.79 11.88
CA TYR A 131 6.07 -4.52 13.05
C TYR A 131 6.12 -3.03 13.37
N ASP A 132 4.98 -2.37 13.26
CA ASP A 132 4.75 -1.05 13.83
C ASP A 132 4.59 -1.17 15.35
N TYR A 133 5.54 -0.64 16.11
CA TYR A 133 5.49 -0.68 17.57
C TYR A 133 5.35 0.71 18.21
N GLY A 134 5.16 1.76 17.40
CA GLY A 134 4.95 3.12 17.88
C GLY A 134 3.47 3.52 17.94
N GLU A 135 2.60 2.88 17.16
CA GLU A 135 1.15 3.10 17.18
C GLU A 135 0.56 2.55 18.49
N GLY A 136 0.30 3.45 19.45
CA GLY A 136 -0.07 3.10 20.82
C GLY A 136 -1.48 2.51 21.01
N ALA A 137 -2.27 2.33 19.96
CA ALA A 137 -3.64 1.82 20.02
C ALA A 137 -3.79 0.53 19.20
N GLY A 138 -4.36 -0.52 19.79
CA GLY A 138 -4.47 -1.85 19.17
C GLY A 138 -3.51 -2.85 19.79
N GLY A 139 -3.59 -4.12 19.38
CA GLY A 139 -2.62 -5.14 19.76
C GLY A 139 -1.59 -5.36 18.66
N TRP A 140 -0.52 -6.10 18.95
CA TRP A 140 0.46 -6.46 17.92
C TRP A 140 -0.14 -7.05 16.64
N PRO A 141 -1.27 -7.82 16.65
CA PRO A 141 -1.85 -8.35 15.42
C PRO A 141 -2.30 -7.29 14.41
N ASP A 142 -2.69 -6.10 14.88
CA ASP A 142 -3.15 -4.99 14.02
C ASP A 142 -1.99 -4.27 13.32
N HIS A 143 -0.78 -4.49 13.82
CA HIS A 143 0.38 -3.64 13.57
C HIS A 143 1.54 -4.36 12.90
N VAL A 144 1.34 -5.63 12.55
CA VAL A 144 2.37 -6.43 11.90
C VAL A 144 1.88 -7.00 10.59
N ALA A 145 2.76 -7.00 9.59
CA ALA A 145 2.55 -7.73 8.35
C ALA A 145 3.78 -8.58 8.02
N ARG A 146 3.53 -9.71 7.35
CA ARG A 146 4.57 -10.55 6.76
C ARG A 146 4.53 -10.44 5.25
N PHE A 147 5.71 -10.34 4.66
CA PHE A 147 5.97 -10.32 3.23
C PHE A 147 6.78 -11.54 2.86
N VAL A 148 6.31 -12.29 1.86
CA VAL A 148 7.07 -13.39 1.24
C VAL A 148 7.54 -12.92 -0.13
N ASP A 149 8.86 -12.85 -0.35
CA ASP A 149 9.43 -12.57 -1.66
C ASP A 149 9.25 -13.79 -2.56
N ASN A 150 8.47 -13.62 -3.62
CA ASN A 150 8.17 -14.68 -4.58
C ASN A 150 9.28 -14.85 -5.63
N HIS A 151 10.31 -13.99 -5.62
CA HIS A 151 11.43 -13.96 -6.58
C HIS A 151 11.02 -13.75 -8.04
N ASP A 152 9.80 -13.28 -8.27
CA ASP A 152 9.24 -12.98 -9.59
C ASP A 152 8.94 -11.47 -9.79
N GLY A 153 9.35 -10.65 -8.83
CA GLY A 153 9.03 -9.21 -8.79
C GLY A 153 7.80 -8.87 -7.96
N SER A 154 7.25 -9.83 -7.21
CA SER A 154 6.13 -9.63 -6.29
C SER A 154 6.43 -10.08 -4.87
N PHE A 155 5.64 -9.54 -3.93
CA PHE A 155 5.58 -9.99 -2.54
C PHE A 155 4.16 -10.38 -2.18
N THR A 156 4.01 -11.55 -1.54
CA THR A 156 2.74 -11.94 -0.91
C THR A 156 2.67 -11.31 0.47
N VAL A 157 1.61 -10.53 0.73
CA VAL A 157 1.34 -9.87 2.00
C VAL A 157 0.39 -10.74 2.82
N ALA A 158 0.75 -11.01 4.07
CA ALA A 158 -0.07 -11.72 5.03
C ALA A 158 -0.22 -10.91 6.32
N TRP A 159 -1.43 -10.92 6.88
CA TRP A 159 -1.74 -10.33 8.18
C TRP A 159 -1.99 -11.44 9.20
N PRO A 160 -1.83 -11.16 10.49
CA PRO A 160 -2.24 -12.08 11.54
C PRO A 160 -3.76 -12.28 11.51
N HIS A 161 -4.18 -13.53 11.53
CA HIS A 161 -5.55 -13.95 11.78
C HIS A 161 -5.61 -14.62 13.14
N THR A 162 -6.29 -13.97 14.09
CA THR A 162 -6.47 -14.44 15.46
C THR A 162 -7.86 -15.04 15.66
N THR A 163 -7.95 -16.13 16.43
CA THR A 163 -9.22 -16.71 16.88
C THR A 163 -9.68 -16.16 18.24
N THR A 164 -8.97 -15.17 18.79
CA THR A 164 -9.22 -14.53 20.08
C THR A 164 -9.10 -13.01 19.96
N ASP A 165 -9.27 -12.28 21.06
CA ASP A 165 -9.04 -10.84 21.08
C ASP A 165 -7.54 -10.51 20.95
N ASN A 166 -7.22 -9.31 20.46
CA ASN A 166 -5.83 -8.92 20.18
C ASN A 166 -4.93 -8.87 21.42
N ALA A 167 -5.48 -8.68 22.62
CA ALA A 167 -4.68 -8.67 23.85
C ALA A 167 -4.29 -10.10 24.28
N SER A 168 -5.07 -11.11 23.87
CA SER A 168 -4.83 -12.53 24.13
C SER A 168 -4.10 -13.26 22.98
N ALA A 169 -3.80 -12.56 21.88
CA ALA A 169 -3.20 -13.12 20.69
C ALA A 169 -1.75 -13.59 20.92
N ASN A 170 -1.45 -14.83 20.53
CA ASN A 170 -0.14 -15.47 20.62
C ASN A 170 0.02 -16.54 19.52
N SER A 171 1.15 -17.23 19.50
CA SER A 171 1.49 -18.24 18.48
C SER A 171 0.54 -19.44 18.41
N ASP A 172 -0.21 -19.74 19.47
CA ASP A 172 -1.10 -20.92 19.54
C ASP A 172 -2.50 -20.63 18.95
N ASN A 173 -2.89 -19.35 18.90
CA ASN A 173 -4.24 -18.92 18.49
C ASN A 173 -4.23 -17.92 17.32
N THR A 174 -3.05 -17.61 16.78
CA THR A 174 -2.86 -16.67 15.69
C THR A 174 -2.06 -17.34 14.58
N THR A 175 -2.44 -17.09 13.32
CA THR A 175 -1.75 -17.63 12.14
C THR A 175 -1.61 -16.54 11.07
N TRP A 176 -0.66 -16.69 10.15
CA TRP A 176 -0.58 -15.81 8.98
C TRP A 176 -1.69 -16.16 7.98
N GLN A 177 -2.44 -15.15 7.56
CA GLN A 177 -3.42 -15.26 6.50
C GLN A 177 -3.02 -14.34 5.33
N ASP A 178 -2.84 -14.93 4.15
CA ASP A 178 -2.56 -14.19 2.93
C ASP A 178 -3.73 -13.25 2.61
N HIS A 179 -3.38 -12.04 2.18
CA HIS A 179 -4.34 -10.96 2.00
C HIS A 179 -4.25 -10.33 0.62
N SER A 180 -3.03 -9.99 0.18
CA SER A 180 -2.81 -9.34 -1.09
C SER A 180 -1.44 -9.68 -1.67
N THR A 181 -1.22 -9.29 -2.92
CA THR A 181 0.08 -9.33 -3.57
C THR A 181 0.42 -7.92 -4.04
N ILE A 182 1.64 -7.48 -3.75
CA ILE A 182 2.20 -6.21 -4.22
C ILE A 182 3.35 -6.48 -5.18
N THR A 183 3.54 -5.63 -6.19
CA THR A 183 4.62 -5.81 -7.17
C THR A 183 5.66 -4.69 -7.08
N LYS A 184 6.92 -5.01 -7.36
CA LYS A 184 8.01 -4.03 -7.46
C LYS A 184 7.66 -2.93 -8.48
N ALA A 185 7.03 -3.32 -9.59
CA ALA A 185 6.58 -2.39 -10.62
C ALA A 185 5.55 -1.37 -10.11
N ASP A 186 4.52 -1.82 -9.39
CA ASP A 186 3.48 -0.94 -8.85
C ASP A 186 4.03 -0.01 -7.75
N MET A 187 4.89 -0.54 -6.87
CA MET A 187 5.56 0.26 -5.85
C MET A 187 6.40 1.38 -6.46
N LEU A 188 7.21 1.08 -7.47
CA LEU A 188 8.00 2.09 -8.18
C LEU A 188 7.13 3.08 -8.96
N ALA A 189 6.08 2.61 -9.62
CA ALA A 189 5.17 3.48 -10.36
C ALA A 189 4.53 4.52 -9.43
N ARG A 190 4.13 4.10 -8.22
CA ARG A 190 3.61 4.99 -7.18
C ARG A 190 4.68 5.95 -6.65
N PHE A 191 5.85 5.44 -6.30
CA PHE A 191 6.96 6.24 -5.77
C PHE A 191 7.36 7.39 -6.70
N TYR A 192 7.39 7.15 -8.02
CA TYR A 192 7.72 8.18 -9.00
C TYR A 192 6.51 8.99 -9.50
N ALA A 193 5.30 8.73 -9.01
CA ALA A 193 4.09 9.42 -9.48
C ALA A 193 4.07 10.90 -9.09
N THR A 194 4.43 11.21 -7.84
CA THR A 194 4.42 12.58 -7.31
C THR A 194 5.53 12.78 -6.27
N ASP A 195 5.90 14.03 -6.00
CA ASP A 195 6.87 14.33 -4.94
C ASP A 195 6.29 14.09 -3.53
N ALA A 196 4.97 14.11 -3.37
CA ALA A 196 4.31 13.74 -2.12
C ALA A 196 4.50 12.26 -1.80
N GLU A 197 4.36 11.37 -2.78
CA GLU A 197 4.62 9.93 -2.61
C GLU A 197 6.08 9.66 -2.23
N LYS A 198 7.02 10.40 -2.84
CA LYS A 198 8.44 10.32 -2.43
C LYS A 198 8.65 10.76 -1.00
N ALA A 199 8.03 11.88 -0.61
CA ALA A 199 8.14 12.40 0.75
C ALA A 199 7.59 11.42 1.80
N THR A 200 6.47 10.74 1.49
CA THR A 200 5.93 9.68 2.35
C THR A 200 6.94 8.56 2.54
N VAL A 201 7.54 8.06 1.44
CA VAL A 201 8.55 7.00 1.53
C VAL A 201 9.78 7.46 2.32
N THR A 202 10.26 8.68 2.11
CA THR A 202 11.38 9.24 2.90
C THR A 202 11.04 9.31 4.39
N ALA A 203 9.84 9.75 4.75
CA ALA A 203 9.43 9.82 6.14
C ALA A 203 9.31 8.43 6.80
N VAL A 204 8.78 7.43 6.08
CA VAL A 204 8.78 6.04 6.57
C VAL A 204 10.21 5.51 6.71
N GLU A 205 11.12 5.86 5.80
CA GLU A 205 12.52 5.44 5.82
C GLU A 205 13.25 5.90 7.09
N GLU A 206 12.93 7.12 7.57
CA GLU A 206 13.47 7.71 8.79
C GLU A 206 13.03 6.94 10.05
N GLU A 207 11.83 6.36 10.02
CA GLU A 207 11.23 5.61 11.14
C GLU A 207 11.59 4.11 11.18
N LEU A 208 12.34 3.63 10.18
CA LEU A 208 12.81 2.24 10.14
C LEU A 208 13.91 1.98 11.18
N ASP A 209 13.61 1.09 12.13
CA ASP A 209 14.58 0.45 13.02
C ASP A 209 15.03 -0.89 12.45
N LEU A 210 16.32 -0.96 12.10
CA LEU A 210 16.95 -2.17 11.56
C LEU A 210 17.72 -2.98 12.63
N SER A 211 17.61 -2.62 13.91
CA SER A 211 18.30 -3.33 15.01
C SER A 211 17.91 -4.80 15.12
N THR A 212 16.74 -5.18 14.60
CA THR A 212 16.18 -6.53 14.60
C THR A 212 16.32 -7.27 13.25
N ILE A 213 16.95 -6.67 12.24
CA ILE A 213 16.89 -7.16 10.85
C ILE A 213 17.36 -8.62 10.69
N ASN A 214 18.34 -9.07 11.49
CA ASN A 214 18.87 -10.43 11.43
C ASN A 214 18.12 -11.43 12.34
N LYS A 215 17.03 -11.01 12.99
CA LYS A 215 16.25 -11.85 13.90
C LYS A 215 15.00 -12.40 13.20
N ALA A 216 14.56 -13.56 13.64
CA ALA A 216 13.20 -14.03 13.35
C ALA A 216 12.20 -13.25 14.22
N PHE A 217 10.97 -13.08 13.71
CA PHE A 217 9.87 -12.56 14.50
C PHE A 217 9.43 -13.63 15.51
N ASP A 218 9.27 -13.25 16.78
CA ASP A 218 9.13 -14.17 17.90
C ASP A 218 7.68 -14.35 18.36
N LEU A 219 6.78 -13.39 18.09
CA LEU A 219 5.37 -13.48 18.45
C LEU A 219 4.57 -14.42 17.53
N LEU A 220 4.99 -14.55 16.28
CA LEU A 220 4.40 -15.46 15.30
C LEU A 220 5.48 -15.96 14.34
N PRO A 221 5.68 -17.28 14.19
CA PRO A 221 6.71 -17.81 13.31
C PRO A 221 6.55 -17.25 11.89
N ALA A 222 7.63 -16.66 11.36
CA ALA A 222 7.67 -16.10 10.01
C ALA A 222 7.47 -17.20 8.96
#